data_AF-A0A3A4WDE9-F1
#
_entry.id   AF-A0A3A4WDE9-F1
#
_cell.length_a   1.000
_cell.length_b   1.000
_cell.length_c   1.000
_cell.angle_alpha   90.00
_cell.angle_beta   90.00
_cell.angle_gamma   90.00
#
_symmetry.space_group_name_H-M   'P 1'
#
loop_
_entity.id
_entity.type
_entity.pdbx_description
1 polymer ?
#
loop_
_entity_poly.entity_id
_entity_poly.type
_entity_poly.pdbx_seq_one_letter_code
_entity_poly.pdbx_strand_id
1 'polypeptide(L)' 'MARLLTTREAAEFLRVSESLLRQSRSKQRRCEGPPYLKLGPSLVRYRVEDLEAWLESHRVEPAPHAVGHNA' A
#
# COMPACT_ATOMS: atom_id res chain seq x y z
N MET A 1 -14.97 13.60 -4.57
CA MET A 1 -15.49 12.44 -5.35
C MET A 1 -14.56 11.27 -5.08
N ALA A 2 -15.06 10.14 -4.58
CA ALA A 2 -14.22 8.98 -4.30
C ALA A 2 -13.80 8.32 -5.62
N ARG A 3 -12.50 8.36 -5.93
CA ARG A 3 -11.96 7.73 -7.14
C ARG A 3 -11.60 6.27 -6.82
N LEU A 4 -12.22 5.35 -7.55
CA LEU A 4 -11.95 3.92 -7.44
C LEU A 4 -10.97 3.49 -8.53
N LEU A 5 -9.81 3.01 -8.10
CA LEU A 5 -8.75 2.48 -8.94
C LEU A 5 -8.87 0.97 -9.12
N THR A 6 -8.50 0.49 -10.29
CA THR A 6 -8.26 -0.93 -10.57
C THR A 6 -6.96 -1.42 -9.93
N THR A 7 -6.71 -2.73 -9.95
CA THR A 7 -5.43 -3.27 -9.47
C THR A 7 -4.22 -2.68 -10.22
N ARG A 8 -4.34 -2.48 -11.53
CA ARG A 8 -3.27 -1.90 -12.35
C ARG A 8 -3.02 -0.44 -11.97
N GLU A 9 -4.08 0.36 -11.89
CA GLU A 9 -3.95 1.78 -11.51
C GLU A 9 -3.42 1.94 -10.08
N ALA A 10 -3.83 1.08 -9.14
CA ALA A 10 -3.28 1.07 -7.78
C ALA A 10 -1.79 0.69 -7.75
N ALA A 11 -1.37 -0.26 -8.60
CA ALA A 11 0.02 -0.64 -8.74
C ALA A 11 0.87 0.50 -9.31
N GLU A 12 0.35 1.21 -10.33
CA GLU A 12 0.97 2.40 -10.90
C GLU A 12 1.05 3.54 -9.87
N PHE A 13 -0.02 3.76 -9.10
CA PHE A 13 -0.07 4.78 -8.05
C PHE A 13 0.97 4.53 -6.95
N LEU A 14 1.05 3.29 -6.46
CA LEU A 14 2.01 2.88 -5.41
C LEU A 14 3.42 2.60 -5.95
N ARG A 15 3.63 2.64 -7.27
CA ARG A 15 4.89 2.25 -7.95
C ARG A 15 5.37 0.84 -7.58
N VAL A 16 4.44 -0.11 -7.44
CA VAL A 16 4.73 -1.52 -7.15
C VAL A 16 4.26 -2.43 -8.30
N SER A 17 4.64 -3.70 -8.26
CA SER A 17 4.14 -4.68 -9.22
C SER A 17 2.69 -5.10 -8.90
N GLU A 18 1.87 -5.33 -9.93
CA GLU A 18 0.52 -5.90 -9.72
C GLU A 18 0.55 -7.25 -9.01
N SER A 19 1.59 -8.05 -9.29
CA SER A 19 1.80 -9.35 -8.64
C SER A 19 2.03 -9.20 -7.14
N LEU A 20 2.61 -8.09 -6.68
CA LEU A 20 2.72 -7.77 -5.25
C LEU A 20 1.34 -7.50 -4.65
N LEU A 21 0.49 -6.70 -5.30
CA LEU A 21 -0.89 -6.45 -4.84
C LEU A 21 -1.78 -7.70 -4.88
N ARG A 22 -1.55 -8.62 -5.81
CA ARG A 22 -2.23 -9.92 -5.83
C ARG A 22 -1.76 -10.80 -4.67
N GLN A 23 -0.46 -10.84 -4.42
CA GLN A 23 0.12 -11.60 -3.31
C GLN A 23 -0.27 -11.04 -1.94
N SER A 24 -0.37 -9.72 -1.79
CA SER A 24 -0.76 -9.08 -0.52
C SER A 24 -2.21 -9.38 -0.11
N ARG A 25 -3.06 -9.73 -1.08
CA ARG A 25 -4.43 -10.22 -0.84
C ARG A 25 -4.46 -11.70 -0.44
N SER A 26 -3.44 -12.46 -0.81
CA SER A 26 -3.31 -13.86 -0.41
C SER A 26 -2.83 -13.92 1.03
N LYS A 27 -3.48 -14.74 1.87
CA LYS A 27 -3.10 -14.96 3.28
C LYS A 27 -1.68 -15.51 3.49
N GLN A 28 -0.95 -15.79 2.41
CA GLN A 28 0.36 -16.43 2.41
C GLN A 28 1.54 -15.47 2.66
N ARG A 29 1.36 -14.15 2.56
CA ARG A 29 2.45 -13.19 2.79
C ARG A 29 2.28 -12.44 4.10
N ARG A 30 3.40 -12.22 4.81
CA ARG A 30 3.52 -11.31 5.96
C ARG A 30 3.42 -9.82 5.60
N CYS A 31 3.45 -9.46 4.32
CA CYS A 31 3.28 -8.08 3.90
C CYS A 31 1.79 -7.78 3.76
N GLU A 32 1.27 -6.95 4.67
CA GLU A 32 -0.07 -6.39 4.57
C GLU A 32 -0.10 -5.38 3.42
N GLY A 33 -0.93 -5.67 2.42
CA GLY A 33 -1.18 -4.73 1.33
C GLY A 33 -2.22 -3.68 1.69
N PRO A 34 -2.41 -2.68 0.83
CA PRO A 34 -3.43 -1.67 1.03
C PRO A 34 -4.84 -2.29 1.08
N PRO A 35 -5.77 -1.65 1.82
CA PRO A 35 -7.17 -2.05 1.84
C PRO A 35 -7.76 -2.12 0.41
N TYR A 36 -8.63 -3.09 0.19
CA TYR A 36 -9.25 -3.32 -1.12
C TYR A 36 -10.75 -3.60 -0.98
N LEU A 37 -11.50 -3.16 -1.99
CA LEU A 37 -12.92 -3.44 -2.14
C LEU A 37 -13.10 -4.65 -3.06
N LYS A 38 -13.68 -5.71 -2.52
CA LYS A 38 -14.10 -6.88 -3.31
C LYS A 38 -15.56 -6.70 -3.72
N LEU A 39 -15.76 -6.24 -4.95
CA LEU A 39 -17.10 -5.99 -5.53
C LEU A 39 -17.63 -7.17 -6.35
N GLY A 40 -16.83 -8.24 -6.48
CA GLY A 40 -17.22 -9.47 -7.16
C GLY A 40 -16.13 -10.54 -7.10
N PRO A 41 -16.32 -11.69 -7.78
CA PRO A 41 -15.36 -12.79 -7.79
C PRO A 41 -13.97 -12.36 -8.29
N SER A 42 -13.95 -11.59 -9.38
CA SER A 42 -12.74 -11.06 -10.02
C SER A 42 -12.68 -9.53 -10.04
N LEU A 43 -13.67 -8.86 -9.45
CA LEU A 43 -13.77 -7.40 -9.45
C LEU A 43 -13.23 -6.83 -8.14
N VAL A 44 -11.98 -6.39 -8.18
CA VAL A 44 -11.29 -5.74 -7.05
C VAL A 44 -10.99 -4.28 -7.40
N ARG A 45 -11.32 -3.38 -6.48
CA ARG A 45 -11.06 -1.94 -6.58
C ARG A 45 -10.34 -1.42 -5.33
N TYR A 46 -9.67 -0.30 -5.48
CA TYR A 46 -8.94 0.41 -4.44
C TYR A 46 -9.47 1.84 -4.37
N ARG A 47 -9.73 2.37 -3.18
CA ARG A 47 -9.99 3.80 -3.04
C ARG A 47 -8.66 4.52 -2.93
N VAL A 48 -8.53 5.68 -3.57
CA VAL A 48 -7.32 6.51 -3.44
C VAL A 48 -7.03 6.85 -1.98
N GLU A 49 -8.06 7.24 -1.23
CA GLU A 49 -7.95 7.56 0.21
C GLU A 49 -7.38 6.39 1.04
N ASP A 50 -7.76 5.16 0.72
CA ASP A 50 -7.25 3.96 1.41
C ASP A 50 -5.78 3.69 1.06
N LEU A 51 -5.38 3.96 -0.20
CA LEU A 51 -3.99 3.82 -0.64
C LEU A 51 -3.09 4.84 0.06
N GLU A 52 -3.54 6.09 0.16
CA GLU A 52 -2.83 7.17 0.85
C GLU A 52 -2.71 6.88 2.35
N ALA A 53 -3.80 6.46 2.99
CA ALA A 53 -3.79 6.07 4.41
C ALA A 53 -2.85 4.89 4.68
N TRP A 54 -2.79 3.91 3.77
CA TRP A 54 -1.86 2.79 3.88
C TRP A 54 -0.39 3.23 3.72
N LEU A 55 -0.09 4.17 2.82
CA LEU A 55 1.24 4.75 2.71
C LEU A 55 1.66 5.46 4.00
N GLU A 56 0.75 6.25 4.58
CA GLU A 56 1.02 6.95 5.83
C GLU A 56 1.21 5.98 7.01
N SER A 57 0.43 4.89 7.06
CA SER A 57 0.61 3.87 8.12
C SER A 57 1.93 3.11 8.01
N HIS A 58 2.53 3.05 6.82
CA HIS A 58 3.82 2.40 6.56
C HIS A 58 4.99 3.39 6.57
N ARG A 59 4.72 4.67 6.79
CA ARG A 59 5.73 5.71 6.89
C ARG A 59 6.54 5.48 8.16
N VAL A 60 7.79 5.07 7.98
CA VAL A 60 8.76 5.00 9.07
C VAL A 60 9.49 6.32 9.11
N GLU A 61 9.26 7.12 10.15
CA GLU A 61 10.09 8.28 10.41
C GLU A 61 11.50 7.78 10.77
N PRO A 62 12.54 8.15 10.01
CA PRO A 62 13.89 7.80 10.38
C PRO A 62 14.18 8.46 11.72
N ALA A 63 14.54 7.66 12.72
CA ALA A 63 15.01 8.21 13.99
C ALA A 63 16.12 9.23 13.69
N PRO A 64 16.14 10.40 14.37
CA PRO A 64 17.20 11.37 14.16
C PRO A 64 18.51 10.63 14.41
N HIS A 65 19.34 10.55 13.36
CA HIS A 65 20.67 10.01 13.45
C HIS A 65 21.38 10.86 14.51
N ALA A 66 21.49 10.33 15.73
CA ALA A 66 22.19 10.99 16.80
C ALA A 66 23.65 11.07 16.36
N VAL A 67 24.02 12.22 15.79
CA VAL A 67 25.41 12.59 15.54
C VAL A 67 26.03 12.65 16.93
N GLY A 68 26.67 11.56 17.33
CA GLY A 68 27.50 11.51 18.52
C GLY A 68 28.61 12.54 18.34
N HIS A 69 28.47 13.67 19.01
CA HIS A 69 29.54 14.64 19.13
C HIS A 69 30.59 14.05 20.09
N ASN A 70 31.83 14.12 19.62
CA ASN A 70 33.10 13.69 20.22
C ASN A 70 33.23 13.97 21.74
N ALA A 71 33.86 13.05 22.47
CA ALA A 71 34.60 13.35 23.69
C ALA A 71 35.90 12.53 23.70
#